data_AF-A0A2N0HBJ1-F1
#
_entry.id   AF-A0A2N0HBJ1-F1
#
_cell.length_a   1.000
_cell.length_b   1.000
_cell.length_c   1.000
_cell.angle_alpha   90.00
_cell.angle_beta   90.00
_cell.angle_gamma   90.00
#
_symmetry.space_group_name_H-M   'P 1'
#
loop_
_entity.id
_entity.type
_entity.pdbx_description
1 polymer ?
#
loop_
_entity_poly.entity_id
_entity_poly.type
_entity_poly.pdbx_seq_one_letter_code
_entity_poly.pdbx_strand_id
1 'polypeptide(L)'
;MTIDYLNLTHTIKALSESGKVKLIDKLLDILKHNEIPKGGKQNKKKDITTSHFTVDLSDNEVDEIIEVLQEIQLQFVGEDGDGNDQEYYYYLELIDRWI
;
A
#
# COMPACT_ATOMS: atom_id res chain seq x y z
N MET A 1 -8.50 -9.18 1.32
CA MET A 1 -8.70 -8.01 0.44
C MET A 1 -7.79 -8.10 -0.78
N THR A 2 -7.91 -7.20 -1.76
CA THR A 2 -7.06 -7.18 -2.97
C THR A 2 -6.45 -5.81 -3.18
N ILE A 3 -5.13 -5.76 -3.43
CA ILE A 3 -4.41 -4.50 -3.67
C ILE A 3 -3.57 -4.64 -4.94
N ASP A 4 -3.48 -3.58 -5.75
CA ASP A 4 -2.61 -3.55 -6.91
C ASP A 4 -1.11 -3.40 -6.56
N TYR A 5 -0.27 -3.71 -7.54
CA TYR A 5 1.18 -3.62 -7.41
C TYR A 5 1.65 -2.25 -6.92
N LEU A 6 1.12 -1.15 -7.49
CA LEU A 6 1.60 0.20 -7.18
C LEU A 6 1.32 0.53 -5.73
N ASN A 7 0.09 0.30 -5.28
CA ASN A 7 -0.31 0.55 -3.89
C ASN A 7 0.48 -0.30 -2.89
N LEU A 8 0.79 -1.57 -3.19
CA LEU A 8 1.69 -2.38 -2.36
C LEU A 8 3.09 -1.80 -2.30
N THR A 9 3.67 -1.39 -3.44
CA THR A 9 5.02 -0.82 -3.47
C THR A 9 5.11 0.53 -2.76
N HIS A 10 4.08 1.36 -2.90
CA HIS A 10 3.96 2.63 -2.19
C HIS A 10 3.86 2.41 -0.68
N THR A 11 3.07 1.43 -0.25
CA THR A 11 2.97 1.05 1.16
C THR A 11 4.32 0.54 1.70
N ILE A 12 5.03 -0.33 0.96
CA ILE A 12 6.36 -0.81 1.36
C ILE A 12 7.35 0.36 1.51
N LYS A 13 7.31 1.32 0.60
CA LYS A 13 8.17 2.51 0.67
C LYS A 13 7.87 3.30 1.95
N ALA A 14 6.61 3.58 2.23
CA ALA A 14 6.19 4.28 3.45
C ALA A 14 6.63 3.56 4.72
N LEU A 15 6.39 2.24 4.81
CA LEU A 15 6.82 1.42 5.95
C LEU A 15 8.35 1.38 6.14
N SER A 16 9.12 1.56 5.06
CA SER A 16 10.59 1.60 5.11
C SER A 16 11.09 2.86 5.81
N GLU A 17 10.36 3.97 5.70
CA GLU A 17 10.67 5.23 6.38
C GLU A 17 10.37 5.15 7.89
N SER A 18 9.41 4.29 8.29
CA SER A 18 9.02 4.06 9.69
C SER A 18 9.66 2.84 10.36
N GLY A 19 10.54 2.09 9.64
CA GLY A 19 11.30 0.97 10.21
C GLY A 19 10.49 -0.31 10.49
N LYS A 20 9.32 -0.50 9.86
CA LYS A 20 8.41 -1.63 10.10
C LYS A 20 8.82 -2.89 9.31
N VAL A 21 10.02 -3.40 9.57
CA VAL A 21 10.66 -4.48 8.78
C VAL A 21 9.78 -5.73 8.65
N LYS A 22 9.08 -6.16 9.71
CA LYS A 22 8.23 -7.36 9.68
C LYS A 22 7.06 -7.23 8.70
N LEU A 23 6.41 -6.06 8.65
CA LEU A 23 5.31 -5.80 7.72
C LEU A 23 5.85 -5.73 6.28
N ILE A 24 7.00 -5.09 6.09
CA ILE A 24 7.68 -5.03 4.79
C ILE A 24 7.96 -6.44 4.26
N ASP A 25 8.52 -7.33 5.08
CA ASP A 25 8.82 -8.71 4.68
C ASP A 25 7.56 -9.46 4.23
N LYS A 26 6.43 -9.26 4.93
CA LYS A 26 5.15 -9.86 4.56
C LYS A 26 4.59 -9.31 3.26
N LEU A 27 4.65 -7.99 3.05
CA LEU A 27 4.21 -7.38 1.79
C LEU A 27 5.09 -7.83 0.60
N LEU A 28 6.39 -8.01 0.83
CA LEU A 28 7.31 -8.56 -0.17
C LEU A 28 7.00 -10.03 -0.48
N ASP A 29 6.56 -10.81 0.50
CA ASP A 29 6.11 -12.19 0.31
C ASP A 29 4.83 -12.25 -0.53
N ILE A 30 3.85 -11.39 -0.21
CA ILE A 30 2.61 -11.21 -0.98
C ILE A 30 2.93 -10.88 -2.45
N LEU A 31 3.84 -9.94 -2.71
CA LEU A 31 4.26 -9.57 -4.06
C LEU A 31 4.89 -10.72 -4.85
N LYS A 32 5.46 -11.72 -4.18
CA LYS A 32 6.09 -12.88 -4.83
C LYS A 32 5.13 -14.03 -5.06
N HIS A 33 4.16 -14.21 -4.16
CA HIS A 33 3.41 -15.46 -4.07
C HIS A 33 1.91 -15.32 -4.27
N ASN A 34 1.36 -14.12 -4.11
CA ASN A 34 -0.10 -13.91 -4.06
C ASN A 34 -0.65 -13.16 -5.27
N GLU A 35 0.07 -13.13 -6.39
CA GLU A 35 -0.42 -12.51 -7.63
C GLU A 35 -1.69 -13.23 -8.11
N ILE A 36 -2.76 -12.46 -8.31
CA ILE A 36 -4.02 -12.96 -8.86
C ILE A 36 -3.82 -13.21 -10.36
N PRO A 37 -4.10 -14.44 -10.86
CA PRO A 37 -3.91 -14.77 -12.27
C PRO A 37 -4.71 -13.84 -13.18
N LYS A 38 -4.02 -13.20 -14.14
CA LYS A 38 -4.69 -12.34 -15.10
C LYS A 38 -5.49 -13.16 -16.11
N GLY A 39 -6.78 -12.83 -16.26
CA GLY A 39 -7.68 -13.46 -17.23
C GLY A 39 -7.10 -13.44 -18.65
N GLY A 40 -7.12 -14.60 -19.31
CA GLY A 40 -6.44 -14.81 -20.59
C GLY A 40 -7.17 -14.25 -21.81
N LYS A 41 -6.53 -13.28 -22.48
CA LYS A 41 -6.33 -13.11 -23.93
C LYS A 41 -5.93 -11.64 -24.15
N GLN A 42 -4.70 -11.38 -24.58
CA GLN A 42 -4.03 -10.06 -24.75
C GLN A 42 -3.19 -9.51 -23.58
N ASN A 43 -2.99 -10.25 -22.49
CA ASN A 43 -2.02 -9.81 -21.49
C ASN A 43 -0.59 -10.07 -21.99
N LYS A 44 0.18 -8.99 -22.22
CA LYS A 44 1.64 -9.08 -22.22
C LYS A 44 2.02 -9.73 -20.89
N LYS A 45 2.47 -10.99 -20.93
CA LYS A 45 2.80 -11.87 -19.78
C LYS A 45 3.83 -11.32 -18.77
N LYS A 46 4.16 -10.03 -18.78
CA LYS A 46 5.31 -9.46 -18.06
C LYS A 46 5.08 -8.12 -17.38
N ASP A 47 3.93 -7.47 -17.54
CA ASP A 47 3.75 -6.17 -16.90
C ASP A 47 3.20 -6.34 -15.48
N ILE A 48 4.09 -6.37 -14.48
CA ILE A 48 3.70 -6.54 -13.08
C ILE A 48 2.91 -5.35 -12.54
N THR A 49 3.04 -4.16 -13.14
CA THR A 49 2.42 -2.91 -12.65
C THR A 49 0.89 -2.93 -12.71
N THR A 50 0.32 -3.75 -13.58
CA THR A 50 -1.13 -3.95 -13.73
C THR A 50 -1.66 -5.14 -12.92
N SER A 51 -0.81 -5.76 -12.10
CA SER A 51 -1.16 -6.95 -11.33
C SER A 51 -1.82 -6.58 -10.02
N HIS A 52 -2.68 -7.48 -9.57
CA HIS A 52 -3.37 -7.38 -8.30
C HIS A 52 -2.97 -8.58 -7.45
N PHE A 53 -2.94 -8.39 -6.14
CA PHE A 53 -2.44 -9.38 -5.20
C PHE A 53 -3.48 -9.60 -4.11
N THR A 54 -3.67 -10.87 -3.73
CA THR A 54 -4.45 -11.21 -2.55
C THR A 54 -3.63 -10.88 -1.31
N VAL A 55 -4.14 -9.98 -0.48
CA VAL A 55 -3.52 -9.64 0.79
C VAL A 55 -4.07 -10.57 1.86
N ASP A 56 -3.17 -11.39 2.41
CA ASP A 56 -3.41 -12.33 3.51
C ASP A 56 -2.67 -11.86 4.76
N LEU A 57 -3.12 -10.71 5.28
CA LEU A 57 -2.69 -10.13 6.54
C LEU A 57 -3.83 -10.23 7.54
N SER A 58 -3.50 -10.32 8.82
CA SER A 58 -4.51 -10.22 9.89
C SER A 58 -5.03 -8.79 10.01
N ASP A 59 -6.23 -8.64 10.57
CA ASP A 59 -6.86 -7.32 10.79
C ASP A 59 -5.92 -6.37 11.55
N ASN A 60 -5.24 -6.87 12.60
CA ASN A 60 -4.27 -6.09 13.38
C ASN A 60 -3.08 -5.59 12.53
N GLU A 61 -2.67 -6.33 11.51
CA GLU A 61 -1.56 -5.93 10.64
C GLU A 61 -2.01 -4.92 9.59
N VAL A 62 -3.26 -5.03 9.14
CA VAL A 62 -3.88 -4.01 8.30
C VAL A 62 -4.03 -2.71 9.09
N ASP A 63 -4.51 -2.79 10.33
CA ASP A 63 -4.61 -1.64 11.23
C ASP A 63 -3.23 -1.00 11.47
N GLU A 64 -2.18 -1.79 11.72
CA GLU A 64 -0.82 -1.27 11.90
C GLU A 64 -0.29 -0.57 10.63
N ILE A 65 -0.64 -1.05 9.43
CA ILE A 65 -0.31 -0.38 8.17
C ILE A 65 -1.05 0.97 8.08
N ILE A 66 -2.35 0.98 8.36
CA ILE A 66 -3.18 2.19 8.31
C ILE A 66 -2.66 3.24 9.30
N GLU A 67 -2.34 2.84 10.54
CA GLU A 67 -1.79 3.74 11.57
C GLU A 67 -0.50 4.40 11.08
N VAL A 68 0.43 3.64 10.50
CA VAL A 68 1.69 4.19 9.98
C VAL A 68 1.44 5.17 8.83
N LEU A 69 0.53 4.84 7.91
CA LEU A 69 0.19 5.74 6.81
C LEU A 69 -0.48 7.03 7.31
N GLN A 70 -1.33 6.94 8.33
CA GLN A 70 -1.94 8.11 8.99
C GLN A 70 -0.90 8.97 9.70
N GLU A 71 0.04 8.36 10.42
CA GLU A 71 1.15 9.08 11.06
C GLU A 71 1.99 9.86 10.04
N ILE A 72 2.26 9.26 8.88
CA ILE A 72 2.98 9.94 7.79
C ILE A 72 2.11 11.04 7.18
N GLN A 73 0.83 10.76 6.90
CA GLN A 73 -0.11 11.74 6.35
C GLN A 73 -0.19 13.01 7.22
N LEU A 74 -0.23 12.86 8.54
CA LEU A 74 -0.34 13.96 9.48
C LEU A 74 0.87 14.91 9.42
N GLN A 75 2.02 14.48 8.89
CA GLN A 75 3.19 15.35 8.68
C GLN A 75 2.96 16.38 7.58
N PHE A 76 1.97 16.16 6.70
CA PHE A 76 1.63 17.03 5.58
C PHE A 76 0.38 17.87 5.82
N VAL A 77 -0.14 17.87 7.04
CA VAL A 77 -1.20 18.80 7.45
C VAL A 77 -0.59 20.19 7.63
N GLY A 78 -1.13 21.19 6.93
CA GLY A 78 -0.67 22.57 7.03
C GLY A 78 -0.88 23.16 8.42
N GLU A 79 -0.20 24.28 8.72
CA GLU A 79 -0.27 24.97 10.02
C GLU A 79 -1.70 25.36 10.45
N ASP A 80 -2.59 25.59 9.47
CA ASP A 80 -4.00 25.91 9.69
C ASP A 80 -4.89 24.67 9.89
N GLY A 81 -4.33 23.46 9.88
CA GLY A 81 -5.06 22.20 9.92
C GLY A 81 -5.59 21.72 8.56
N ASP A 82 -5.35 22.50 7.50
CA ASP A 82 -5.79 22.17 6.14
C ASP A 82 -4.81 21.20 5.46
N GLY A 83 -5.30 20.02 5.08
CA GLY A 83 -4.58 19.02 4.29
C GLY A 83 -4.50 19.36 2.80
N ASN A 84 -4.07 20.57 2.46
CA ASN A 84 -3.98 21.03 1.05
C ASN A 84 -2.69 20.60 0.34
N ASP A 85 -1.82 19.83 1.01
CA ASP A 85 -0.60 19.30 0.42
C ASP A 85 -0.90 18.09 -0.49
N GLN A 86 -0.18 17.98 -1.61
CA GLN A 86 -0.33 16.86 -2.54
C GLN A 86 0.03 15.52 -1.87
N GLU A 87 1.03 15.50 -0.98
CA GLU A 87 1.43 14.32 -0.23
C GLU A 87 0.35 13.92 0.80
N TYR A 88 -0.33 14.88 1.42
CA TYR A 88 -1.47 14.61 2.29
C TYR A 88 -2.57 13.80 1.58
N TYR A 89 -2.99 14.24 0.38
CA TYR A 89 -4.01 13.55 -0.41
C TYR A 89 -3.50 12.20 -0.96
N TYR A 90 -2.23 12.13 -1.33
CA TYR A 90 -1.62 10.87 -1.77
C TYR A 90 -1.69 9.80 -0.67
N TYR A 91 -1.34 10.14 0.58
CA TYR A 91 -1.46 9.19 1.68
C TYR A 91 -2.91 8.90 2.06
N LEU A 92 -3.83 9.87 1.91
CA LEU A 92 -5.27 9.63 2.08
C LEU A 92 -5.78 8.56 1.12
N GLU A 93 -5.45 8.70 -0.16
CA GLU A 93 -5.84 7.72 -1.19
C GLU A 93 -5.21 6.36 -0.93
N LEU A 94 -3.97 6.32 -0.45
CA LEU A 94 -3.30 5.07 -0.12
C LEU A 94 -3.96 4.37 1.07
N ILE A 95 -4.35 5.11 2.12
CA ILE A 95 -5.11 4.59 3.27
C ILE A 95 -6.45 4.00 2.83
N ASP A 96 -7.17 4.68 1.93
CA ASP A 96 -8.47 4.21 1.40
C ASP A 96 -8.37 2.85 0.68
N ARG A 97 -7.18 2.46 0.20
CA ARG A 97 -6.96 1.13 -0.38
C ARG A 97 -6.85 0.01 0.64
N TRP A 98 -6.63 0.36 1.91
CA TRP A 98 -6.48 -0.58 3.02
C TRP A 98 -7.77 -0.78 3.83
N ILE A 99 -8.82 0.01 3.56
CA ILE A 99 -10.15 -0.07 4.18
C ILE A 99 -11.10 -0.87 3.28
#